data_AF-A0A964YGG9-F1
#
_entry.id   AF-A0A964YGG9-F1
#
_cell.length_a   1.000
_cell.length_b   1.000
_cell.length_c   1.000
_cell.angle_alpha   90.00
_cell.angle_beta   90.00
_cell.angle_gamma   90.00
#
_symmetry.space_group_name_H-M   'P 1'
#
loop_
_entity.id
_entity.type
_entity.pdbx_description
1 polymer ?
#
loop_
_entity_poly.entity_id
_entity_poly.type
_entity_poly.pdbx_seq_one_letter_code
_entity_poly.pdbx_strand_id
1 'polypeptide(L)'
;AGVLDIAANNGIPTLMLEKSSFYETEKYVQEFVNQNITHIVLAGFLWKIPENMVKTFSGRIINIHPALLPNYGGKGMYGENVHKAVLKAGDTESGITIHLVDEEYDHGKTFFQATIPVTSSDTPDSLAEKIHALEHQHFPPQIEKWINQQ
;
A
#
# COMPACT_ATOMS: atom_id res chain seq x y z
N ALA A 1 -11.39 9.47 -2.09
CA ALA A 1 -11.11 10.91 -2.24
C ALA A 1 -11.27 11.59 -0.88
N GLY A 2 -10.55 12.69 -0.60
CA GLY A 2 -10.66 13.39 0.69
C GLY A 2 -9.52 13.15 1.69
N VAL A 3 -8.42 12.53 1.28
CA VAL A 3 -7.26 12.30 2.19
C VAL A 3 -6.69 13.62 2.73
N LEU A 4 -6.69 14.69 1.93
CA LEU A 4 -6.24 16.02 2.37
C LEU A 4 -7.19 16.62 3.41
N ASP A 5 -8.50 16.42 3.25
CA ASP A 5 -9.50 16.89 4.22
C ASP A 5 -9.38 16.10 5.54
N ILE A 6 -9.17 14.78 5.47
CA ILE A 6 -8.91 13.94 6.64
C ILE A 6 -7.66 14.43 7.38
N ALA A 7 -6.56 14.69 6.66
CA ALA A 7 -5.34 15.20 7.26
C ALA A 7 -5.55 16.57 7.92
N ALA A 8 -6.19 17.50 7.21
CA ALA A 8 -6.49 18.84 7.72
C ALA A 8 -7.37 18.80 8.99
N ASN A 9 -8.42 17.98 9.00
CA ASN A 9 -9.33 17.82 10.14
C ASN A 9 -8.64 17.23 11.38
N ASN A 10 -7.50 16.57 11.20
CA ASN A 10 -6.71 15.99 12.29
C ASN A 10 -5.42 16.79 12.59
N GLY A 11 -5.24 17.97 11.96
CA GLY A 11 -4.04 18.78 12.15
C GLY A 11 -2.74 18.13 11.65
N ILE A 12 -2.85 17.21 10.69
CA ILE A 12 -1.71 16.49 10.12
C ILE A 12 -1.15 17.31 8.94
N PRO A 13 0.15 17.66 8.95
CA PRO A 13 0.77 18.37 7.83
C PRO A 13 0.68 17.57 6.52
N THR A 14 0.44 18.26 5.41
CA THR A 14 0.34 17.65 4.09
C THR A 14 1.42 18.20 3.17
N LEU A 15 2.05 17.33 2.38
CA LEU A 15 2.98 17.70 1.31
C LEU A 15 2.48 17.16 -0.03
N MET A 16 2.37 18.05 -1.02
CA MET A 16 2.05 17.66 -2.39
C MET A 16 3.33 17.30 -3.14
N LEU A 17 3.35 16.10 -3.72
CA LEU A 17 4.49 15.60 -4.49
C LEU A 17 4.32 15.93 -5.97
N GLU A 18 5.34 16.56 -6.55
CA GLU A 18 5.45 16.73 -7.99
C GLU A 18 6.18 15.52 -8.58
N LYS A 19 5.61 14.94 -9.63
CA LYS A 19 6.09 13.68 -10.20
C LYS A 19 7.55 13.73 -10.70
N SER A 20 7.91 14.76 -11.46
CA SER A 20 9.28 14.98 -11.95
C SER A 20 10.26 15.09 -10.78
N SER A 21 10.00 16.01 -9.83
CA SER A 21 10.81 16.16 -8.62
C SER A 21 10.93 14.86 -7.81
N PHE A 22 9.88 14.04 -7.79
CA PHE A 22 9.85 12.75 -7.08
C PHE A 22 10.80 11.71 -7.68
N TYR A 23 10.93 11.66 -9.01
CA TYR A 23 11.78 10.67 -9.67
C TYR A 23 13.16 11.18 -10.07
N GLU A 24 13.29 12.47 -10.37
CA GLU A 24 14.46 13.04 -11.02
C GLU A 24 15.39 13.79 -10.06
N THR A 25 14.98 13.95 -8.79
CA THR A 25 15.74 14.72 -7.80
C THR A 25 15.77 14.05 -6.43
N GLU A 26 16.69 14.50 -5.57
CA GLU A 26 16.77 14.08 -4.16
C GLU A 26 15.87 14.90 -3.23
N LYS A 27 15.06 15.83 -3.77
CA LYS A 27 14.29 16.81 -2.99
C LYS A 27 13.46 16.18 -1.87
N TYR A 28 12.67 15.15 -2.20
CA TYR A 28 11.75 14.55 -1.23
C TYR A 28 12.45 13.59 -0.27
N VAL A 29 13.54 12.95 -0.68
CA VAL A 29 14.39 12.17 0.23
C VAL A 29 14.98 13.10 1.30
N GLN A 30 15.54 14.24 0.88
CA GLN A 30 16.08 15.23 1.81
C GLN A 30 15.00 15.84 2.70
N GLU A 31 13.84 16.18 2.14
CA GLU A 31 12.71 16.71 2.90
C GLU A 31 12.27 15.74 4.01
N PHE A 32 12.09 14.46 3.69
CA PHE A 32 11.66 13.45 4.68
C PHE A 32 12.70 13.23 5.76
N VAL A 33 13.99 13.21 5.41
CA VAL A 33 15.09 13.12 6.39
C VAL A 33 15.11 14.35 7.30
N ASN A 34 14.98 15.56 6.75
CA ASN A 34 14.98 16.81 7.52
C ASN A 34 13.77 16.90 8.46
N GLN A 35 12.64 16.32 8.09
CA GLN A 35 11.45 16.20 8.95
C GLN A 35 11.55 15.07 9.99
N ASN A 36 12.68 14.34 10.04
CA ASN A 36 12.88 13.19 10.92
C ASN A 36 11.84 12.07 10.71
N ILE A 37 11.38 11.89 9.47
CA ILE A 37 10.52 10.75 9.14
C ILE A 37 11.34 9.47 9.37
N THR A 38 10.75 8.52 10.10
CA THR A 38 11.39 7.24 10.43
C THR A 38 10.85 6.10 9.58
N HIS A 39 9.57 6.17 9.21
CA HIS A 39 8.86 5.12 8.49
C HIS A 39 7.93 5.72 7.44
N ILE A 40 7.75 5.01 6.33
CA ILE A 40 6.82 5.37 5.26
C ILE A 40 5.76 4.27 5.14
N VAL A 41 4.50 4.67 5.17
CA VAL A 41 3.35 3.78 4.98
C VAL A 41 2.63 4.19 3.70
N LEU A 42 2.56 3.27 2.74
CA LEU A 42 1.85 3.48 1.49
C LEU A 42 0.42 2.96 1.62
N ALA A 43 -0.55 3.87 1.44
CA ALA A 43 -1.98 3.57 1.50
C ALA A 43 -2.66 4.11 0.23
N GLY A 44 -2.70 3.28 -0.82
CA GLY A 44 -3.23 3.68 -2.14
C GLY A 44 -2.30 4.62 -2.93
N PHE A 45 -0.98 4.58 -2.67
CA PHE A 45 0.01 5.33 -3.44
C PHE A 45 0.35 4.58 -4.75
N LEU A 46 0.08 5.22 -5.90
CA LEU A 46 0.10 4.53 -7.20
C LEU A 46 1.43 4.60 -7.95
N TRP A 47 2.41 5.31 -7.42
CA TRP A 47 3.70 5.53 -8.07
C TRP A 47 4.73 4.54 -7.54
N LYS A 48 5.62 4.06 -8.43
CA LYS A 48 6.77 3.26 -8.00
C LYS A 48 7.60 4.10 -7.03
N ILE A 49 8.05 3.51 -5.94
CA ILE A 49 8.99 4.20 -5.06
C ILE A 49 10.36 4.27 -5.75
N PRO A 50 10.97 5.46 -5.85
CA PRO A 50 12.32 5.65 -6.38
C PRO A 50 13.36 4.88 -5.57
N GLU A 51 14.39 4.38 -6.24
CA GLU A 51 15.45 3.56 -5.63
C GLU A 51 16.20 4.29 -4.50
N ASN A 52 16.46 5.59 -4.65
CA ASN A 52 17.06 6.42 -3.60
C ASN A 52 16.20 6.49 -2.33
N MET A 53 14.88 6.58 -2.48
CA MET A 53 13.94 6.54 -1.36
C MET A 53 13.93 5.16 -0.68
N VAL A 54 13.86 4.07 -1.46
CA VAL A 54 13.92 2.69 -0.93
C VAL A 54 15.21 2.48 -0.16
N LYS A 55 16.35 2.94 -0.67
CA LYS A 55 17.66 2.81 -0.02
C LYS A 55 17.74 3.61 1.28
N THR A 56 17.33 4.88 1.28
CA THR A 56 17.36 5.73 2.49
C THR A 56 16.45 5.18 3.59
N PHE A 57 15.29 4.64 3.22
CA PHE A 57 14.30 4.06 4.14
C PHE A 57 14.29 2.52 4.08
N SER A 58 15.45 1.89 3.85
CA SER A 58 15.53 0.42 3.74
C SER A 58 14.95 -0.27 4.97
N GLY A 59 14.05 -1.23 4.76
CA GLY A 59 13.31 -1.91 5.83
C GLY A 59 12.26 -1.07 6.56
N ARG A 60 12.08 0.20 6.15
CA ARG A 60 11.23 1.21 6.81
C ARG A 60 10.16 1.78 5.88
N ILE A 61 9.81 1.03 4.82
CA ILE A 61 8.67 1.31 3.95
C ILE A 61 7.78 0.07 3.90
N ILE A 62 6.49 0.24 4.17
CA ILE A 62 5.47 -0.81 3.96
C ILE A 62 4.37 -0.33 3.03
N ASN A 63 3.79 -1.28 2.31
CA ASN A 63 2.62 -1.08 1.47
C ASN A 63 1.54 -2.11 1.83
N ILE A 64 0.27 -1.72 1.67
CA ILE A 64 -0.85 -2.65 1.65
C ILE A 64 -1.30 -2.86 0.20
N HIS A 65 -1.44 -4.13 -0.17
CA HIS A 65 -1.88 -4.55 -1.50
C HIS A 65 -3.17 -5.38 -1.40
N PRO A 66 -4.21 -5.12 -2.22
CA PRO A 66 -5.52 -5.76 -2.11
C PRO A 66 -5.58 -7.15 -2.80
N ALA A 67 -4.52 -7.96 -2.66
CA ALA A 67 -4.48 -9.36 -3.07
C ALA A 67 -3.51 -10.17 -2.22
N LEU A 68 -3.63 -11.50 -2.32
CA LEU A 68 -2.70 -12.45 -1.74
C LEU A 68 -1.43 -12.58 -2.60
N LEU A 69 -0.50 -11.65 -2.42
CA LEU A 69 0.81 -11.69 -3.10
C LEU A 69 1.51 -13.05 -2.94
N PRO A 70 2.21 -13.55 -4.00
CA PRO A 70 2.54 -12.85 -5.24
C PRO A 70 1.41 -12.77 -6.28
N ASN A 71 0.24 -13.35 -6.02
CA ASN A 71 -0.88 -13.31 -6.95
C ASN A 71 -1.42 -11.90 -7.09
N TYR A 72 -1.71 -11.52 -8.34
CA TYR A 72 -2.26 -10.20 -8.70
C TYR A 72 -1.43 -9.03 -8.16
N GLY A 73 -0.11 -9.20 -8.04
CA GLY A 73 0.83 -8.11 -7.82
C GLY A 73 1.37 -7.53 -9.13
N GLY A 74 2.11 -6.43 -9.02
CA GLY A 74 2.84 -5.84 -10.12
C GLY A 74 2.12 -4.69 -10.81
N LYS A 75 2.79 -4.13 -11.82
CA LYS A 75 2.32 -2.94 -12.53
C LYS A 75 0.93 -3.15 -13.13
N GLY A 76 -0.01 -2.27 -12.76
CA GLY A 76 -1.39 -2.29 -13.27
C GLY A 76 -2.39 -3.04 -12.38
N MET A 77 -1.90 -3.78 -11.39
CA MET A 77 -2.73 -4.47 -10.40
C MET A 77 -3.01 -3.57 -9.19
N TYR A 78 -3.83 -2.54 -9.39
CA TYR A 78 -4.27 -1.66 -8.30
C TYR A 78 -5.77 -1.38 -8.43
N GLY A 79 -6.40 -1.05 -7.30
CA GLY A 79 -7.84 -0.77 -7.24
C GLY A 79 -8.67 -1.89 -7.86
N GLU A 80 -9.71 -1.52 -8.62
CA GLU A 80 -10.69 -2.45 -9.19
C GLU A 80 -10.07 -3.51 -10.14
N ASN A 81 -8.91 -3.23 -10.74
CA ASN A 81 -8.23 -4.18 -11.64
C ASN A 81 -7.90 -5.50 -10.93
N VAL A 82 -7.56 -5.42 -9.64
CA VAL A 82 -7.22 -6.59 -8.82
C VAL A 82 -8.45 -7.47 -8.63
N HIS A 83 -9.55 -6.88 -8.18
CA HIS A 83 -10.81 -7.61 -7.94
C HIS A 83 -11.38 -8.22 -9.23
N LYS A 84 -11.30 -7.49 -10.35
CA LYS A 84 -11.64 -8.02 -11.68
C LYS A 84 -10.80 -9.23 -12.06
N ALA A 85 -9.49 -9.20 -11.79
CA ALA A 85 -8.59 -10.29 -12.11
C ALA A 85 -8.89 -11.55 -11.27
N VAL A 86 -9.09 -11.39 -9.96
CA VAL A 86 -9.48 -12.47 -9.02
C VAL A 86 -10.77 -13.14 -9.48
N LEU A 87 -11.83 -12.37 -9.76
CA LEU A 87 -13.12 -12.91 -10.18
C LEU A 87 -13.04 -13.58 -11.55
N LYS A 88 -12.27 -13.00 -12.48
CA LYS A 88 -12.05 -13.59 -13.81
C LYS A 88 -11.29 -14.91 -13.75
N ALA A 89 -10.37 -15.07 -12.79
CA ALA A 89 -9.64 -16.31 -12.57
C ALA A 89 -10.52 -17.41 -11.94
N GLY A 90 -11.64 -17.03 -11.31
CA GLY A 90 -12.53 -17.96 -10.62
C GLY A 90 -12.01 -18.38 -9.24
N ASP A 91 -11.15 -17.56 -8.62
CA ASP A 91 -10.60 -17.84 -7.30
C ASP A 91 -11.71 -17.85 -6.25
N THR A 92 -11.61 -18.77 -5.28
CA THR A 92 -12.56 -18.87 -4.16
C THR A 92 -12.10 -18.12 -2.92
N GLU A 93 -10.91 -17.52 -2.96
CA GLU A 93 -10.30 -16.76 -1.87
C GLU A 93 -9.58 -15.54 -2.44
N SER A 94 -9.67 -14.42 -1.72
CA SER A 94 -8.89 -13.21 -1.95
C SER A 94 -8.41 -12.68 -0.61
N GLY A 95 -7.83 -11.50 -0.57
CA GLY A 95 -7.36 -10.92 0.68
C GLY A 95 -6.44 -9.74 0.48
N ILE A 96 -5.70 -9.43 1.55
CA ILE A 96 -4.73 -8.34 1.57
C ILE A 96 -3.35 -8.91 1.89
N THR A 97 -2.33 -8.24 1.36
CA THR A 97 -0.94 -8.42 1.80
C THR A 97 -0.40 -7.08 2.28
N ILE A 98 0.19 -7.08 3.48
CA ILE A 98 1.07 -6.00 3.94
C ILE A 98 2.50 -6.51 3.76
N HIS A 99 3.32 -5.76 3.03
CA HIS A 99 4.67 -6.17 2.70
C HIS A 99 5.65 -5.00 2.80
N LEU A 100 6.93 -5.33 2.98
CA LEU A 100 8.00 -4.36 2.81
C LEU A 100 8.09 -3.95 1.34
N VAL A 101 8.40 -2.68 1.09
CA VAL A 101 8.63 -2.17 -0.26
C VAL A 101 10.11 -2.32 -0.61
N ASP A 102 10.38 -2.86 -1.79
CA ASP A 102 11.70 -2.91 -2.42
C ASP A 102 11.66 -2.19 -3.79
N GLU A 103 12.72 -2.37 -4.59
CA GLU A 103 12.84 -1.77 -5.92
C GLU A 103 11.89 -2.39 -6.96
N GLU A 104 11.12 -3.41 -6.61
CA GLU A 104 10.19 -4.10 -7.49
C GLU A 104 8.75 -3.93 -6.99
N TYR A 105 7.78 -3.94 -7.91
CA TYR A 105 6.38 -3.81 -7.50
C TYR A 105 5.92 -5.08 -6.79
N ASP A 106 5.39 -4.93 -5.58
CA ASP A 106 4.70 -5.98 -4.84
C ASP A 106 5.52 -7.27 -4.66
N HIS A 107 6.85 -7.13 -4.60
CA HIS A 107 7.79 -8.24 -4.52
C HIS A 107 8.42 -8.39 -3.13
N GLY A 108 8.55 -7.28 -2.41
CA GLY A 108 9.22 -7.27 -1.12
C GLY A 108 8.57 -8.18 -0.07
N LYS A 109 9.34 -8.49 0.97
CA LYS A 109 8.99 -9.50 1.98
C LYS A 109 7.60 -9.26 2.59
N THR A 110 6.74 -10.27 2.51
CA THR A 110 5.45 -10.30 3.21
C THR A 110 5.64 -10.15 4.72
N PHE A 111 4.95 -9.16 5.29
CA PHE A 111 4.86 -8.95 6.73
C PHE A 111 3.60 -9.59 7.31
N PHE A 112 2.48 -9.44 6.62
CA PHE A 112 1.18 -9.95 7.06
C PHE A 112 0.25 -10.23 5.88
N GLN A 113 -0.60 -11.23 6.00
CA GLN A 113 -1.70 -11.51 5.08
C GLN A 113 -2.97 -11.84 5.85
N ALA A 114 -4.11 -11.44 5.30
CA ALA A 114 -5.43 -11.88 5.75
C ALA A 114 -6.26 -12.24 4.53
N THR A 115 -7.13 -13.24 4.67
CA THR A 115 -7.95 -13.77 3.58
C THR A 115 -9.43 -13.51 3.80
N ILE A 116 -10.19 -13.55 2.71
CA ILE A 116 -11.64 -13.46 2.71
C ILE A 116 -12.20 -14.37 1.60
N PRO A 117 -13.32 -15.09 1.82
CA PRO A 117 -13.91 -15.91 0.78
C PRO A 117 -14.44 -15.07 -0.39
N VAL A 118 -14.27 -15.61 -1.59
CA VAL A 118 -14.90 -15.16 -2.82
C VAL A 118 -16.01 -16.13 -3.18
N THR A 119 -17.19 -15.59 -3.45
CA THR A 119 -18.42 -16.33 -3.75
C THR A 119 -18.83 -16.08 -5.19
N SER A 120 -19.63 -16.97 -5.76
CA SER A 120 -20.16 -16.81 -7.13
C SER A 120 -21.08 -15.61 -7.30
N SER A 121 -21.60 -15.03 -6.21
CA SER A 121 -22.39 -13.81 -6.21
C SER A 121 -21.55 -12.52 -6.13
N ASP A 122 -20.23 -12.62 -5.94
CA ASP A 122 -19.40 -11.44 -5.84
C ASP A 122 -19.26 -10.70 -7.17
N THR A 123 -19.30 -9.38 -7.07
CA THR A 123 -18.97 -8.42 -8.12
C THR A 123 -17.64 -7.74 -7.77
N PRO A 124 -16.97 -7.06 -8.71
CA PRO A 124 -15.77 -6.29 -8.40
C PRO A 124 -15.98 -5.31 -7.23
N ASP A 125 -17.15 -4.65 -7.19
CA ASP A 125 -17.49 -3.69 -6.15
C ASP A 125 -17.72 -4.37 -4.79
N SER A 126 -18.51 -5.46 -4.74
CA SER A 126 -18.76 -6.17 -3.47
C SER A 126 -17.49 -6.81 -2.92
N LEU A 127 -16.60 -7.29 -3.79
CA LEU A 127 -15.28 -7.79 -3.37
C LEU A 127 -14.40 -6.64 -2.87
N ALA A 128 -14.41 -5.49 -3.54
CA ALA A 128 -13.66 -4.30 -3.09
C ALA A 128 -14.11 -3.85 -1.70
N GLU A 129 -15.42 -3.81 -1.41
CA GLU A 129 -15.94 -3.46 -0.08
C GLU A 129 -15.46 -4.42 1.01
N LYS A 130 -15.50 -5.73 0.73
CA LYS A 130 -14.98 -6.77 1.61
C LYS A 130 -13.48 -6.61 1.89
N ILE A 131 -12.70 -6.31 0.84
CA ILE A 131 -11.26 -6.08 0.96
C ILE A 131 -10.98 -4.80 1.74
N HIS A 132 -11.68 -3.69 1.48
CA HIS A 132 -11.51 -2.44 2.23
C HIS A 132 -11.84 -2.61 3.73
N ALA A 133 -12.86 -3.38 4.08
CA ALA A 133 -13.14 -3.71 5.47
C ALA A 133 -11.96 -4.47 6.12
N LEU A 134 -11.36 -5.41 5.37
CA LEU A 134 -10.19 -6.16 5.80
C LEU A 134 -8.95 -5.27 5.95
N GLU A 135 -8.72 -4.34 5.02
CA GLU A 135 -7.64 -3.34 5.09
C GLU A 135 -7.76 -2.48 6.35
N HIS A 136 -8.94 -1.90 6.62
CA HIS A 136 -9.17 -1.09 7.81
C HIS A 136 -9.02 -1.88 9.12
N GLN A 137 -9.43 -3.16 9.13
CA GLN A 137 -9.29 -4.02 10.30
C GLN A 137 -7.83 -4.33 10.62
N HIS A 138 -7.00 -4.59 9.60
CA HIS A 138 -5.68 -5.15 9.81
C HIS A 138 -4.53 -4.15 9.64
N PHE A 139 -4.65 -3.16 8.77
CA PHE A 139 -3.52 -2.30 8.45
C PHE A 139 -3.05 -1.46 9.65
N PRO A 140 -3.93 -0.74 10.38
CA PRO A 140 -3.50 0.04 11.55
C PRO A 140 -2.77 -0.77 12.64
N PRO A 141 -3.30 -1.90 13.17
CA PRO A 141 -2.59 -2.66 14.20
C PRO A 141 -1.31 -3.34 13.67
N GLN A 142 -1.24 -3.67 12.37
CA GLN A 142 -0.01 -4.19 11.78
C GLN A 142 1.06 -3.10 11.63
N ILE A 143 0.68 -1.86 11.29
CA ILE A 143 1.60 -0.71 11.27
C ILE A 143 2.20 -0.49 12.67
N GLU A 144 1.35 -0.45 13.70
CA GLU A 144 1.80 -0.28 15.09
C GLU A 144 2.78 -1.39 15.51
N LYS A 145 2.42 -2.66 15.24
CA LYS A 145 3.29 -3.80 15.51
C LYS A 145 4.62 -3.68 14.76
N TRP A 146 4.59 -3.30 13.49
CA TRP A 146 5.79 -3.18 12.66
C TRP A 146 6.73 -2.08 13.18
N ILE A 147 6.21 -0.92 13.55
CA ILE A 147 7.00 0.19 14.12
C ILE A 147 7.64 -0.20 15.46
N ASN A 148 6.89 -0.90 16.32
CA ASN A 148 7.35 -1.26 17.68
C ASN A 148 8.30 -2.47 17.71
N GLN A 149 8.49 -3.18 16.60
CA GLN A 149 9.34 -4.37 16.52
C GLN A 149 10.75 -4.10 15.95
N GLN A 150 11.05 -2.85 15.60
CA GLN A 150 12.36 -2.42 15.08
C GLN A 150 13.24 -1.79 16.16
#